data_AF-A0A7S1XC86-F1
#
_entry.id   AF-A0A7S1XC86-F1
#
_cell.length_a   1.000
_cell.length_b   1.000
_cell.length_c   1.000
_cell.angle_alpha   90.00
_cell.angle_beta   90.00
_cell.angle_gamma   90.00
#
_symmetry.space_group_name_H-M   'P 1'
#
loop_
_entity.id
_entity.type
_entity.pdbx_description
1 polymer ?
#
loop_
_entity_poly.entity_id
_entity_poly.type
_entity_poly.pdbx_seq_one_letter_code
_entity_poly.pdbx_strand_id
1 'polypeptide(L)'
;STMLGIIRERRAQLAEEPGREYGDLLGQLLKAEDEEGQRATDEEVWHDVHDIMGAGHETTATTAAAAIYCVSAHPEVDARVAEELAALDGAPPSYTDLERLPYLNQVVKEVLRMYP
;
A
#
# COMPACT_ATOMS: atom_id res chain seq x y z
N SER A 1 13.61 9.84 13.43
CA SER A 1 13.98 10.24 12.07
C SER A 1 12.72 10.79 11.42
N THR A 2 12.72 12.05 10.99
CA THR A 2 11.55 12.70 10.37
C THR A 2 11.59 12.42 8.86
N MET A 3 10.44 12.31 8.20
CA MET A 3 10.34 12.06 6.75
C MET A 3 11.23 12.98 5.89
N LEU A 4 11.32 14.26 6.23
CA LEU A 4 12.25 15.22 5.60
C LEU A 4 13.73 14.81 5.69
N GLY A 5 14.12 14.14 6.78
CA GLY A 5 15.48 13.60 6.94
C GLY A 5 15.76 12.48 5.94
N ILE A 6 14.79 11.59 5.72
CA ILE A 6 14.88 10.49 4.74
C ILE A 6 14.97 11.06 3.32
N ILE A 7 14.17 12.09 3.01
CA ILE A 7 14.18 12.78 1.71
C ILE A 7 15.57 13.37 1.43
N ARG A 8 16.13 14.14 2.39
CA ARG A 8 17.46 14.76 2.27
C ARG A 8 18.56 13.72 2.11
N GLU A 9 18.50 12.65 2.89
CA GLU A 9 19.46 11.55 2.81
C GLU A 9 19.42 10.88 1.43
N ARG A 10 18.22 10.54 0.92
CA ARG A 10 18.08 9.93 -0.40
C ARG A 10 18.51 10.85 -1.54
N ARG A 11 18.26 12.16 -1.42
CA ARG A 11 18.71 13.15 -2.41
C ARG A 11 20.23 13.25 -2.43
N ALA A 12 20.90 13.22 -1.27
CA ALA A 12 22.36 13.18 -1.20
C ALA A 12 22.93 11.90 -1.86
N GLN A 13 22.32 10.74 -1.60
CA GLN A 13 22.71 9.48 -2.22
C GLN A 13 22.56 9.51 -3.76
N LEU A 14 21.53 10.17 -4.30
CA LEU A 14 21.36 10.35 -5.75
C LEU A 14 22.36 11.33 -6.36
N ALA A 15 22.85 12.31 -5.59
CA ALA A 15 23.88 13.23 -6.05
C ALA A 15 25.25 12.55 -6.13
N GLU A 16 25.56 11.66 -5.19
CA GLU A 16 26.79 10.85 -5.19
C GLU A 16 26.75 9.73 -6.24
N GLU A 17 25.59 9.10 -6.43
CA GLU A 17 25.38 8.01 -7.38
C GLU A 17 24.16 8.29 -8.27
N PRO A 18 24.31 9.10 -9.35
CA PRO A 18 23.18 9.46 -10.23
C PRO A 18 22.48 8.27 -10.89
N GLY A 19 23.18 7.14 -11.03
CA GLY A 19 22.65 5.88 -11.55
C GLY A 19 21.90 5.03 -10.53
N ARG A 20 21.81 5.45 -9.27
CA ARG A 20 21.11 4.70 -8.22
C ARG A 20 19.61 4.65 -8.50
N GLU A 21 19.07 3.45 -8.49
CA GLU A 21 17.63 3.23 -8.66
C GLU A 21 16.95 2.95 -7.32
N TYR A 22 15.83 3.64 -7.11
CA TYR A 22 14.89 3.35 -6.04
C TYR A 22 13.64 2.81 -6.70
N GLY A 23 13.30 1.55 -6.43
CA GLY A 23 12.10 0.88 -6.93
C GLY A 23 10.83 1.24 -6.14
N ASP A 24 10.79 2.41 -5.52
CA ASP A 24 9.69 2.85 -4.67
C ASP A 24 9.18 4.25 -5.04
N LEU A 25 7.99 4.61 -4.53
CA LEU A 25 7.31 5.87 -4.81
C LEU A 25 8.18 7.10 -4.51
N LEU A 26 8.85 7.13 -3.35
CA LEU A 26 9.70 8.26 -2.98
C LEU A 26 10.87 8.42 -3.97
N GLY A 27 11.43 7.31 -4.43
CA GLY A 27 12.41 7.28 -5.51
C GLY A 27 11.91 7.93 -6.80
N GLN A 28 10.67 7.64 -7.19
CA GLN A 28 10.05 8.20 -8.39
C GLN A 28 9.78 9.70 -8.22
N LEU A 29 9.24 10.13 -7.08
CA LEU A 29 8.99 11.55 -6.78
C LEU A 29 10.29 12.38 -6.80
N LEU A 30 11.39 11.85 -6.27
CA LEU A 30 12.70 12.52 -6.27
C LEU A 30 13.31 12.70 -7.68
N LYS A 31 12.88 11.88 -8.64
CA LYS A 31 13.33 11.91 -10.04
C LYS A 31 12.33 12.59 -10.97
N ALA A 32 11.12 12.88 -10.50
CA ALA A 32 10.10 13.54 -11.29
C ALA A 32 10.55 14.97 -11.66
N GLU A 33 10.31 15.33 -12.91
CA GLU A 33 10.58 16.65 -13.47
C GLU A 33 9.27 17.17 -14.09
N ASP A 34 8.99 18.46 -13.94
CA ASP A 34 7.85 19.13 -14.57
C ASP A 34 8.09 19.38 -16.07
N GLU A 35 7.14 20.07 -16.72
CA GLU A 35 7.22 20.39 -18.16
C GLU A 35 8.44 21.28 -18.50
N GLU A 36 8.93 22.03 -17.51
CA GLU A 36 10.10 22.90 -17.58
C GLU A 36 11.42 22.19 -17.18
N GLY A 37 11.38 20.92 -16.78
CA GLY A 37 12.54 20.15 -16.35
C GLY A 37 12.98 20.42 -14.90
N GLN A 38 12.13 21.05 -14.09
CA GLN A 38 12.41 21.35 -12.68
C GLN A 38 11.99 20.19 -11.79
N ARG A 39 12.81 19.91 -10.77
CA ARG A 39 12.54 18.87 -9.77
C ARG A 39 11.84 19.46 -8.56
N ALA A 40 10.94 18.67 -7.98
CA ALA A 40 10.27 19.01 -6.73
C ALA A 40 11.27 19.29 -5.60
N THR A 41 10.94 20.29 -4.78
CA THR A 41 11.62 20.62 -3.53
C THR A 41 11.42 19.53 -2.48
N ASP A 42 12.22 19.54 -1.42
CA ASP A 42 12.07 18.56 -0.34
C ASP A 42 10.73 18.70 0.37
N GLU A 43 10.20 19.92 0.47
CA GLU A 43 8.90 20.23 1.06
C GLU A 43 7.74 19.74 0.18
N GLU A 44 7.82 19.90 -1.14
CA GLU A 44 6.82 19.36 -2.08
C GLU A 44 6.80 17.84 -2.06
N VAL A 45 7.98 17.19 -2.15
CA VAL A 45 8.08 15.72 -2.05
C VAL A 45 7.54 15.22 -0.71
N TRP A 46 7.78 15.96 0.37
CA TRP A 46 7.23 15.61 1.68
C TRP A 46 5.70 15.69 1.69
N HIS A 47 5.12 16.73 1.11
CA HIS A 47 3.67 16.91 1.03
C HIS A 47 3.03 15.79 0.20
N ASP A 48 3.59 15.48 -0.97
CA ASP A 48 3.09 14.42 -1.85
C ASP A 48 3.12 13.05 -1.16
N VAL A 49 4.22 12.73 -0.47
CA VAL A 49 4.30 11.47 0.27
C VAL A 49 3.32 11.44 1.43
N HIS A 50 3.18 12.55 2.17
CA HIS A 50 2.23 12.65 3.27
C HIS A 50 0.80 12.41 2.79
N ASP A 51 0.41 13.03 1.68
CA ASP A 51 -0.95 12.93 1.14
C ASP A 51 -1.25 11.52 0.62
N ILE A 52 -0.30 10.90 -0.09
CA ILE A 52 -0.45 9.51 -0.57
C ILE A 52 -0.52 8.53 0.61
N MET A 53 0.35 8.68 1.61
CA MET A 53 0.33 7.82 2.79
C MET A 53 -0.95 8.00 3.61
N GLY A 54 -1.41 9.24 3.80
CA GLY A 54 -2.64 9.55 4.51
C GLY A 54 -3.85 8.92 3.83
N ALA A 55 -4.01 9.16 2.52
CA ALA A 55 -5.09 8.60 1.72
C ALA A 55 -5.13 7.07 1.77
N GLY A 56 -3.97 6.41 1.64
CA GLY A 56 -3.89 4.95 1.63
C GLY A 56 -4.08 4.33 3.02
N HIS A 57 -3.54 4.95 4.07
CA HIS A 57 -3.56 4.40 5.42
C HIS A 57 -4.97 4.42 6.02
N GLU A 58 -5.67 5.55 5.97
CA GLU A 58 -6.97 5.69 6.61
C GLU A 58 -8.03 4.81 5.92
N THR A 59 -8.05 4.80 4.59
CA THR A 59 -9.01 4.01 3.80
C THR A 59 -8.78 2.50 3.96
N THR A 60 -7.54 2.05 3.87
CA THR A 60 -7.20 0.62 3.99
C THR A 60 -7.42 0.11 5.41
N ALA A 61 -7.04 0.88 6.43
CA ALA A 61 -7.28 0.50 7.82
C ALA A 61 -8.77 0.39 8.14
N THR A 62 -9.57 1.33 7.66
CA THR A 62 -11.03 1.31 7.83
C THR A 62 -11.66 0.10 7.14
N THR A 63 -11.25 -0.17 5.89
CA THR A 63 -11.71 -1.33 5.13
C THR A 63 -11.35 -2.64 5.81
N ALA A 64 -10.11 -2.78 6.31
CA ALA A 64 -9.66 -3.98 7.01
C ALA A 64 -10.44 -4.21 8.31
N ALA A 65 -10.67 -3.15 9.09
CA ALA A 65 -11.46 -3.23 10.31
C ALA A 65 -12.92 -3.64 10.03
N ALA A 66 -13.54 -3.05 9.00
CA ALA A 66 -14.87 -3.42 8.56
C ALA A 66 -14.95 -4.88 8.08
N ALA A 67 -13.94 -5.33 7.32
CA ALA A 67 -13.88 -6.70 6.85
C ALA A 67 -13.79 -7.71 8.00
N ILE A 68 -12.90 -7.46 8.98
CA ILE A 68 -12.78 -8.29 10.19
C ILE A 68 -14.12 -8.33 10.94
N TYR A 69 -14.76 -7.18 11.13
CA TYR A 69 -16.07 -7.11 11.77
C TYR A 69 -17.11 -7.95 11.03
N CYS A 70 -17.27 -7.74 9.72
CA CYS A 70 -18.22 -8.47 8.90
C CYS A 70 -17.99 -9.99 8.92
N VAL A 71 -16.75 -10.44 8.78
CA VAL A 71 -16.41 -11.88 8.82
C VAL A 71 -16.72 -12.46 10.20
N SER A 72 -16.34 -11.76 11.29
CA SER A 72 -16.59 -12.23 12.65
C SER A 72 -18.08 -12.34 13.01
N ALA A 73 -18.94 -11.56 12.34
CA ALA A 73 -20.38 -11.56 12.55
C ALA A 73 -21.12 -12.65 11.73
N HIS A 74 -20.45 -13.30 10.76
CA HIS A 74 -21.05 -14.28 9.85
C HIS A 74 -20.21 -15.58 9.83
N PRO A 75 -20.49 -16.53 10.74
CA PRO A 75 -19.72 -17.77 10.87
C PRO A 75 -19.60 -18.59 9.58
N GLU A 76 -20.60 -18.53 8.70
CA GLU A 76 -20.60 -19.18 7.40
C GLU A 76 -19.59 -18.55 6.42
N VAL A 77 -19.38 -17.23 6.50
CA VAL A 77 -18.38 -16.52 5.70
C VAL A 77 -16.99 -16.82 6.24
N ASP A 78 -16.81 -16.78 7.56
CA ASP A 78 -15.56 -17.13 8.23
C ASP A 78 -15.10 -18.56 7.87
N ALA A 79 -15.99 -19.54 8.01
CA ALA A 79 -15.69 -20.93 7.67
C ALA A 79 -15.26 -21.10 6.21
N ARG A 80 -15.93 -20.40 5.28
CA ARG A 80 -15.62 -20.49 3.85
C ARG A 80 -14.34 -19.75 3.45
N VAL A 81 -14.02 -18.62 4.10
CA VAL A 81 -12.72 -17.96 3.95
C VAL A 81 -11.61 -18.85 4.50
N ALA A 82 -11.80 -19.47 5.66
CA ALA A 82 -10.82 -20.38 6.25
C ALA A 82 -10.57 -21.62 5.36
N GLU A 83 -11.61 -22.18 4.74
CA GLU A 83 -11.48 -23.27 3.77
C GLU A 83 -10.66 -22.85 2.54
N GLU A 84 -10.90 -21.65 2.00
CA GLU A 84 -10.11 -21.13 0.86
C GLU A 84 -8.65 -20.87 1.24
N LEU A 85 -8.41 -20.30 2.43
CA LEU A 85 -7.06 -20.06 2.95
C LEU A 85 -6.29 -21.35 3.25
N ALA A 86 -6.97 -22.48 3.48
CA ALA A 86 -6.33 -23.78 3.67
C ALA A 86 -5.49 -24.19 2.45
N ALA A 87 -5.80 -23.68 1.25
CA ALA A 87 -5.00 -23.91 0.05
C ALA A 87 -3.56 -23.35 0.16
N LEU A 88 -3.29 -22.46 1.10
CA LEU A 88 -1.95 -21.89 1.32
C LEU A 88 -1.05 -22.75 2.21
N ASP A 89 -1.55 -23.87 2.76
CA ASP A 89 -0.81 -24.80 3.61
C ASP A 89 -0.08 -24.12 4.80
N GLY A 90 -0.60 -22.99 5.28
CA GLY A 90 -0.03 -22.21 6.39
C GLY A 90 1.25 -21.44 6.04
N ALA A 91 1.66 -21.38 4.77
CA ALA A 91 2.76 -20.53 4.34
C ALA A 91 2.36 -19.04 4.36
N PRO A 92 3.31 -18.12 4.62
CA PRO A 92 3.06 -16.69 4.42
C PRO A 92 2.59 -16.43 2.98
N PRO A 93 1.47 -15.71 2.78
CA PRO A 93 0.92 -15.48 1.45
C PRO A 93 1.87 -14.64 0.59
N SER A 94 1.98 -15.01 -0.68
CA SER A 94 2.66 -14.22 -1.72
C SER A 94 1.64 -13.50 -2.60
N TYR A 95 2.10 -12.54 -3.42
CA TYR A 95 1.22 -11.84 -4.37
C TYR A 95 0.54 -12.79 -5.36
N THR A 96 1.25 -13.84 -5.80
CA THR A 96 0.70 -14.84 -6.73
C THR A 96 -0.40 -15.69 -6.12
N ASP A 97 -0.48 -15.78 -4.79
CA ASP A 97 -1.55 -16.53 -4.12
C ASP A 97 -2.90 -15.82 -4.19
N LEU A 98 -2.94 -14.51 -4.48
CA LEU A 98 -4.20 -13.76 -4.58
C LEU A 98 -5.15 -14.32 -5.66
N GLU A 99 -4.60 -14.89 -6.73
CA GLU A 99 -5.40 -15.56 -7.77
C GLU A 99 -6.12 -16.81 -7.27
N ARG A 100 -5.60 -17.41 -6.19
CA ARG A 100 -6.12 -18.62 -5.54
C ARG A 100 -7.12 -18.29 -4.43
N LEU A 101 -7.38 -17.01 -4.17
CA LEU A 101 -8.27 -16.50 -3.11
C LEU A 101 -9.49 -15.72 -3.67
N PRO A 102 -10.25 -16.26 -4.65
CA PRO A 102 -11.34 -15.54 -5.27
C PRO A 102 -12.51 -15.22 -4.32
N TYR A 103 -12.77 -16.04 -3.30
CA TYR A 103 -13.84 -15.80 -2.33
C TYR A 103 -13.47 -14.70 -1.34
N LEU A 104 -12.24 -14.70 -0.81
CA LEU A 104 -11.75 -13.59 0.03
C LEU A 104 -11.82 -12.26 -0.74
N ASN A 105 -11.49 -12.25 -2.03
CA ASN A 105 -11.64 -11.07 -2.88
C ASN A 105 -13.11 -10.62 -3.00
N GLN A 106 -14.07 -11.56 -3.10
CA GLN A 106 -15.50 -11.24 -3.07
C GLN A 106 -15.92 -10.65 -1.72
N VAL A 107 -15.43 -11.18 -0.61
CA VAL A 107 -15.70 -10.65 0.74
C VAL A 107 -15.22 -9.21 0.86
N VAL A 108 -13.99 -8.90 0.45
CA VAL A 108 -13.46 -7.53 0.46
C VAL A 108 -14.32 -6.59 -0.40
N LYS A 109 -14.72 -7.04 -1.60
CA LYS A 109 -15.61 -6.25 -2.47
C LYS A 109 -16.98 -6.00 -1.85
N GLU A 110 -17.54 -6.98 -1.15
CA GLU A 110 -18.82 -6.84 -0.48
C GLU A 110 -18.73 -5.90 0.72
N VAL A 111 -17.63 -5.95 1.46
CA VAL A 111 -17.33 -4.99 2.53
C VAL A 111 -17.27 -3.57 1.98
N LEU A 112 -16.54 -3.35 0.89
CA LEU A 112 -16.47 -2.03 0.21
C LEU A 112 -17.83 -1.58 -0.34
N ARG A 113 -18.71 -2.50 -0.75
CA ARG A 113 -20.09 -2.18 -1.15
C ARG A 113 -20.94 -1.71 0.03
N MET A 114 -20.74 -2.29 1.20
CA MET A 114 -21.48 -1.96 2.43
C MET A 114 -20.91 -0.73 3.16
N TYR A 115 -19.59 -0.55 3.09
CA TYR A 115 -18.80 0.47 3.78
C TYR A 115 -17.82 1.11 2.78
N PRO A 116 -18.30 2.05 1.94
CA PRO A 116 -17.47 2.74 0.95
C PRO A 116 -16.51 3.75 1.59
#